data_AF-A0A959PGZ9-F1
#
_entry.id   AF-A0A959PGZ9-F1
#
_cell.length_a   1.000
_cell.length_b   1.000
_cell.length_c   1.000
_cell.angle_alpha   90.00
_cell.angle_beta   90.00
_cell.angle_gamma   90.00
#
_symmetry.space_group_name_H-M   'P 1'
#
loop_
_entity.id
_entity.type
_entity.pdbx_description
1 polymer ?
#
loop_
_entity_poly.entity_id
_entity_poly.type
_entity_poly.pdbx_seq_one_letter_code
_entity_poly.pdbx_strand_id
1 'polypeptide(L)'
;MLGRIKLLAQISLLFVFLVVIAGSVVRMTGSGMGCPDWPKCFGYYIPPTEEAQVLWAPNKVVNSGEMIVYDQALWKAQKTFTTGQAIDLANWEKYDQHDYAIFNVAHTWTEYVNRLVGAAT
;
A
#
# COMPACT_ATOMS: atom_id res chain seq x y z
N MET A 1 1.32 -43.49 -6.66
CA MET A 1 1.01 -42.60 -5.52
C MET A 1 2.22 -41.77 -5.08
N LEU A 2 3.37 -42.39 -4.80
CA LEU A 2 4.59 -41.71 -4.33
C LEU A 2 5.16 -40.65 -5.30
N GLY A 3 5.14 -40.89 -6.62
CA GLY A 3 5.64 -39.93 -7.61
C GLY A 3 4.84 -38.63 -7.70
N ARG A 4 3.51 -38.70 -7.52
CA ARG A 4 2.65 -37.50 -7.47
C ARG A 4 2.92 -36.69 -6.20
N ILE A 5 3.13 -37.35 -5.06
CA ILE A 5 3.48 -36.68 -3.80
C ILE A 5 4.84 -35.99 -3.91
N LYS A 6 5.85 -36.63 -4.50
CA LYS A 6 7.17 -36.02 -4.72
C LYS A 6 7.10 -34.77 -5.60
N LEU A 7 6.34 -34.83 -6.71
CA LEU A 7 6.15 -33.67 -7.59
C LEU A 7 5.47 -32.51 -6.85
N LEU A 8 4.38 -32.76 -6.13
CA LEU A 8 3.69 -31.73 -5.35
C LEU A 8 4.59 -31.13 -4.26
N ALA A 9 5.40 -31.94 -3.59
CA ALA A 9 6.36 -31.47 -2.58
C ALA A 9 7.44 -30.58 -3.18
N GLN A 10 7.98 -30.93 -4.37
CA GLN A 10 8.96 -30.10 -5.07
C GLN A 10 8.37 -28.76 -5.53
N ILE A 11 7.13 -28.78 -6.04
CA ILE A 11 6.41 -27.57 -6.44
C ILE A 11 6.16 -26.67 -5.22
N SER A 12 5.68 -27.24 -4.10
CA SER A 12 5.45 -26.51 -2.87
C SER A 12 6.74 -25.88 -2.32
N LEU A 13 7.84 -26.63 -2.30
CA LEU A 13 9.14 -26.12 -1.86
C LEU A 13 9.61 -24.95 -2.73
N LEU A 14 9.41 -25.03 -4.05
CA LEU A 14 9.73 -23.95 -4.97
C LEU A 14 8.90 -22.68 -4.66
N PHE A 15 7.58 -22.81 -4.46
CA PHE A 15 6.72 -21.68 -4.12
C PHE A 15 7.12 -21.02 -2.80
N VAL A 16 7.36 -21.80 -1.75
CA VAL A 16 7.82 -21.27 -0.45
C VAL A 16 9.12 -20.50 -0.62
N PHE A 17 10.06 -21.02 -1.40
CA PHE A 17 11.34 -20.34 -1.65
C PHE A 17 11.15 -19.00 -2.40
N LEU A 18 10.25 -18.96 -3.40
CA LEU A 18 9.92 -17.73 -4.12
C LEU A 18 9.29 -16.67 -3.20
N VAL A 19 8.39 -17.06 -2.31
CA VAL A 19 7.76 -16.15 -1.33
C VAL A 19 8.80 -15.57 -0.38
N VAL A 20 9.75 -16.39 0.11
CA VAL A 20 10.84 -15.93 0.97
C VAL A 20 11.73 -14.91 0.25
N ILE A 21 12.07 -15.14 -1.02
CA ILE A 21 12.85 -14.18 -1.81
C ILE A 21 12.06 -12.88 -2.00
N ALA A 22 10.79 -12.95 -2.38
CA ALA A 22 9.95 -11.76 -2.58
C ALA A 22 9.88 -10.90 -1.32
N GLY A 23 9.60 -11.51 -0.16
CA GLY A 23 9.60 -10.81 1.13
C GLY A 23 10.98 -10.24 1.51
N SER A 24 12.06 -10.94 1.15
CA SER A 24 13.43 -10.46 1.37
C SER A 24 13.74 -9.22 0.54
N VAL A 25 13.33 -9.19 -0.73
CA VAL A 25 13.50 -8.03 -1.62
C VAL A 25 12.77 -6.81 -1.04
N VAL A 26 11.49 -6.95 -0.65
CA VAL A 26 10.70 -5.86 -0.04
C VAL A 26 11.39 -5.27 1.18
N ARG A 27 11.99 -6.13 2.03
CA ARG A 27 12.71 -5.68 3.22
C ARG A 27 14.03 -4.98 2.88
N MET A 28 14.80 -5.52 1.94
CA MET A 28 16.09 -4.96 1.53
C MET A 28 15.95 -3.62 0.80
N THR A 29 14.88 -3.43 0.02
CA THR A 29 14.60 -2.16 -0.66
C THR A 29 13.93 -1.13 0.24
N GLY A 30 13.56 -1.49 1.49
CA GLY A 30 12.78 -0.62 2.36
C GLY A 30 11.34 -0.40 1.87
N SER A 31 10.85 -1.20 0.91
CA SER A 31 9.52 -1.06 0.34
C SER A 31 8.39 -1.46 1.30
N GLY A 32 8.69 -2.14 2.42
CA GLY A 32 7.68 -2.69 3.34
C GLY A 32 6.83 -1.66 4.11
N MET A 33 6.98 -0.38 3.81
CA MET A 33 6.14 0.72 4.32
C MET A 33 5.57 1.58 3.17
N GLY A 34 5.66 1.10 1.93
CA GLY A 34 5.19 1.80 0.75
C GLY A 34 3.66 1.82 0.62
N CYS A 35 2.95 0.89 1.27
CA CYS A 35 1.50 0.79 1.25
C CYS A 35 0.94 0.77 2.69
N PRO A 36 0.34 1.89 3.16
CA PRO A 36 -0.10 2.04 4.55
C PRO A 36 -1.25 1.08 4.92
N ASP A 37 -2.15 0.78 3.99
CA ASP A 37 -3.33 -0.05 4.17
C ASP A 37 -3.31 -1.34 3.33
N TRP A 38 -4.26 -2.23 3.63
CA TRP A 38 -4.57 -3.43 2.85
C TRP A 38 -6.03 -3.81 3.12
N PRO A 39 -6.85 -4.24 2.12
CA PRO A 39 -6.55 -4.59 0.73
C PRO A 39 -6.50 -3.40 -0.26
N LYS A 40 -6.81 -2.20 0.22
CA LYS A 40 -6.60 -0.95 -0.51
C LYS A 40 -5.20 -0.40 -0.20
N CYS A 41 -4.71 0.48 -1.05
CA CYS A 41 -3.47 1.22 -0.89
C CYS A 41 -3.75 2.71 -1.07
N PHE A 42 -3.50 3.53 -0.05
CA PHE A 42 -3.95 4.91 0.05
C PHE A 42 -5.48 5.06 -0.09
N GLY A 43 -6.26 4.02 0.26
CA GLY A 43 -7.71 3.97 0.04
C GLY A 43 -8.14 3.61 -1.38
N TYR A 44 -7.20 3.42 -2.31
CA TYR A 44 -7.43 2.99 -3.69
C TYR A 44 -7.26 1.47 -3.84
N TYR A 45 -8.05 0.83 -4.70
CA TYR A 45 -7.81 -0.58 -5.06
C TYR A 45 -6.66 -0.73 -6.08
N ILE A 46 -6.43 0.29 -6.89
CA ILE A 46 -5.28 0.38 -7.78
C ILE A 46 -4.37 1.42 -7.15
N PRO A 47 -3.15 1.06 -6.72
CA PRO A 47 -2.26 1.99 -6.05
C PRO A 47 -1.97 3.23 -6.91
N PRO A 48 -1.73 4.38 -6.26
CA PRO A 48 -1.42 5.61 -6.96
C PRO A 48 -0.14 5.46 -7.82
N THR A 49 -0.16 6.07 -9.00
CA THR A 49 0.95 6.03 -9.96
C THR A 49 1.80 7.30 -9.94
N GLU A 50 1.34 8.34 -9.25
CA GLU A 50 1.95 9.66 -9.20
C GLU A 50 1.81 10.27 -7.81
N GLU A 51 2.78 11.07 -7.39
CA GLU A 51 2.78 11.68 -6.05
C GLU A 51 1.63 12.68 -5.87
N ALA A 52 1.25 13.37 -6.94
CA ALA A 52 0.13 14.32 -6.94
C ALA A 52 -1.21 13.68 -6.52
N GLN A 53 -1.35 12.35 -6.65
CA GLN A 53 -2.56 11.64 -6.25
C GLN A 53 -2.66 11.46 -4.75
N VAL A 54 -1.55 11.49 -4.01
CA VAL A 54 -1.53 11.35 -2.55
C VAL A 54 -1.18 12.65 -1.84
N LEU A 55 -0.61 13.64 -2.51
CA LEU A 55 -0.40 14.95 -1.90
C LEU A 55 -1.72 15.71 -1.72
N TRP A 56 -1.78 16.52 -0.67
CA TRP A 56 -2.89 17.47 -0.50
C TRP A 56 -2.88 18.51 -1.63
N ALA A 57 -4.04 18.74 -2.24
CA ALA A 57 -4.24 19.78 -3.25
C ALA A 57 -5.65 20.39 -3.11
N PRO A 58 -5.83 21.69 -3.41
CA PRO A 58 -7.15 22.34 -3.38
C PRO A 58 -8.04 21.90 -4.54
N ASN A 59 -9.37 21.96 -4.37
CA ASN A 59 -10.39 21.61 -5.36
C ASN A 59 -10.32 20.16 -5.88
N LYS A 60 -9.79 19.24 -5.07
CA LYS A 60 -9.71 17.81 -5.36
C LYS A 60 -10.86 17.09 -4.66
N VAL A 61 -11.56 16.23 -5.39
CA VAL A 61 -12.56 15.32 -4.79
C VAL A 61 -11.81 14.19 -4.10
N VAL A 62 -12.06 14.01 -2.81
CA VAL A 62 -11.48 12.94 -2.00
C VAL A 62 -12.61 12.06 -1.49
N ASN A 63 -12.48 10.76 -1.68
CA ASN A 63 -13.48 9.79 -1.21
C ASN A 63 -13.21 9.37 0.24
N SER A 64 -14.27 8.93 0.94
CA SER A 64 -14.12 8.38 2.29
C SER A 64 -13.10 7.23 2.32
N GLY A 65 -12.14 7.33 3.23
CA GLY A 65 -11.07 6.37 3.42
C GLY A 65 -9.83 6.56 2.55
N GLU A 66 -9.84 7.49 1.60
CA GLU A 66 -8.62 7.88 0.86
C GLU A 66 -7.63 8.57 1.80
N MET A 67 -6.34 8.34 1.55
CA MET A 67 -5.26 8.89 2.36
C MET A 67 -4.43 9.89 1.58
N ILE A 68 -4.05 10.97 2.26
CA ILE A 68 -3.14 11.99 1.74
C ILE A 68 -1.92 12.13 2.62
N VAL A 69 -0.85 12.63 2.03
CA VAL A 69 0.34 13.11 2.72
C VAL A 69 0.21 14.62 2.90
N TYR A 70 0.26 15.08 4.15
CA TYR A 70 0.31 16.49 4.51
C TYR A 70 1.15 16.67 5.78
N ASP A 71 2.06 17.64 5.75
CA ASP A 71 2.97 17.95 6.87
C ASP A 71 3.73 16.72 7.41
N GLN A 72 4.34 15.95 6.49
CA GLN A 72 5.08 14.72 6.78
C GLN A 72 4.27 13.62 7.50
N ALA A 73 2.95 13.74 7.58
CA ALA A 73 2.06 12.76 8.16
C ALA A 73 1.04 12.25 7.14
N LEU A 74 0.50 11.06 7.39
CA LEU A 74 -0.62 10.51 6.64
C LEU A 74 -1.94 10.92 7.30
N TRP A 75 -2.87 11.35 6.46
CA TRP A 75 -4.21 11.76 6.87
C TRP A 75 -5.24 10.99 6.07
N LYS A 76 -6.22 10.43 6.76
CA LYS A 76 -7.31 9.66 6.17
C LYS A 76 -8.58 10.49 6.12
N ALA A 77 -9.24 10.51 4.97
CA ALA A 77 -10.51 11.20 4.79
C ALA A 77 -11.63 10.47 5.54
N GLN A 78 -12.34 11.16 6.42
CA GLN A 78 -13.45 10.57 7.19
C GLN A 78 -14.70 10.37 6.33
N LYS A 79 -14.95 11.30 5.39
CA LYS A 79 -16.12 11.29 4.49
C LYS A 79 -15.68 11.68 3.08
N THR A 80 -16.59 11.56 2.11
CA THR A 80 -16.36 12.07 0.76
C THR A 80 -16.63 13.58 0.71
N PHE A 81 -15.66 14.37 0.25
CA PHE A 81 -15.78 15.83 0.12
C PHE A 81 -14.79 16.38 -0.91
N THR A 82 -14.97 17.65 -1.28
CA THR A 82 -14.02 18.38 -2.13
C THR A 82 -13.15 19.26 -1.25
N THR A 83 -11.83 19.19 -1.41
CA THR A 83 -10.89 20.04 -0.67
C THR A 83 -11.09 21.51 -1.02
N GLY A 84 -11.07 22.37 0.01
CA GLY A 84 -11.13 23.82 -0.17
C GLY A 84 -9.78 24.43 -0.53
N GLN A 85 -9.67 25.76 -0.42
CA GLN A 85 -8.42 26.52 -0.63
C GLN A 85 -7.39 26.29 0.47
N ALA A 86 -7.83 25.87 1.66
CA ALA A 86 -6.99 25.52 2.80
C ALA A 86 -7.41 24.14 3.34
N ILE A 87 -6.51 23.46 4.05
CA ILE A 87 -6.80 22.17 4.65
C ILE A 87 -7.76 22.37 5.84
N ASP A 88 -8.88 21.66 5.81
CA ASP A 88 -9.84 21.61 6.93
C ASP A 88 -9.66 20.29 7.67
N LEU A 89 -8.90 20.33 8.77
CA LEU A 89 -8.57 19.18 9.61
C LEU A 89 -9.82 18.48 10.20
N ALA A 90 -10.99 19.12 10.21
CA ALA A 90 -12.23 18.49 10.67
C ALA A 90 -12.70 17.34 9.77
N ASN A 91 -12.22 17.26 8.52
CA ASN A 91 -12.57 16.17 7.60
C ASN A 91 -11.51 15.05 7.54
N TRP A 92 -10.43 15.19 8.31
CA TRP A 92 -9.27 14.32 8.28
C TRP A 92 -9.00 13.69 9.64
N GLU A 93 -8.59 12.43 9.62
CA GLU A 93 -8.10 11.72 10.79
C GLU A 93 -6.62 11.40 10.57
N LYS A 94 -5.78 11.69 11.56
CA LYS A 94 -4.35 11.37 11.48
C LYS A 94 -4.16 9.85 11.51
N TYR A 95 -3.33 9.34 10.62
CA TYR A 95 -3.04 7.92 10.53
C TYR A 95 -1.71 7.60 11.23
N ASP A 96 -1.78 7.25 12.52
CA ASP A 96 -0.59 7.03 13.38
C ASP A 96 0.04 5.63 13.24
N GLN A 97 -0.44 4.78 12.33
CA GLN A 97 0.09 3.42 12.19
C GLN A 97 1.43 3.38 11.43
N HIS A 98 1.80 4.45 10.72
CA HIS A 98 3.03 4.53 9.93
C HIS A 98 3.72 5.88 10.16
N ASP A 99 4.98 5.84 10.61
CA ASP A 99 5.75 7.03 11.02
C ASP A 99 6.38 7.82 9.85
N TYR A 100 6.40 7.25 8.64
CA TYR A 100 7.07 7.84 7.49
C TYR A 100 6.06 8.06 6.35
N ALA A 101 5.70 9.31 6.07
CA ALA A 101 4.79 9.68 4.99
C ALA A 101 5.53 10.04 3.69
N ILE A 102 6.63 9.35 3.37
CA ILE A 102 7.35 9.57 2.11
C ILE A 102 6.72 8.66 1.06
N PHE A 103 5.95 9.27 0.16
CA PHE A 103 5.39 8.53 -0.97
C PHE A 103 6.47 8.21 -1.99
N ASN A 104 6.46 6.98 -2.50
CA ASN A 104 7.27 6.56 -3.63
C ASN A 104 6.54 5.48 -4.40
N VAL A 105 6.28 5.75 -5.69
CA VAL A 105 5.51 4.86 -6.57
C VAL A 105 6.10 3.45 -6.61
N ALA A 106 7.42 3.32 -6.76
CA ALA A 106 8.07 2.01 -6.88
C ALA A 106 7.93 1.21 -5.57
N HIS A 107 8.15 1.84 -4.42
CA HIS A 107 8.00 1.17 -3.13
C HIS A 107 6.54 0.76 -2.87
N THR A 108 5.58 1.65 -3.16
CA THR A 108 4.15 1.38 -3.03
C THR A 108 3.72 0.17 -3.86
N TRP A 109 4.08 0.14 -5.15
CA TRP A 109 3.71 -0.97 -6.03
C TRP A 109 4.42 -2.27 -5.67
N THR A 110 5.70 -2.21 -5.29
CA THR A 110 6.46 -3.39 -4.86
C THR A 110 5.80 -4.06 -3.66
N GLU A 111 5.38 -3.28 -2.66
CA GLU A 111 4.68 -3.82 -1.50
C GLU A 111 3.29 -4.32 -1.82
N TYR A 112 2.50 -3.57 -2.59
CA TYR A 112 1.14 -3.96 -2.94
C TYR A 112 1.10 -5.30 -3.67
N VAL A 113 1.98 -5.50 -4.67
CA VAL A 113 2.09 -6.77 -5.40
C VAL A 113 2.56 -7.89 -4.47
N ASN A 114 3.51 -7.65 -3.58
CA ASN A 114 3.96 -8.66 -2.63
C ASN A 114 2.82 -9.11 -1.68
N ARG A 115 2.04 -8.16 -1.14
CA ARG A 115 0.86 -8.47 -0.30
C ARG A 115 -0.22 -9.20 -1.10
N LEU A 116 -0.43 -8.83 -2.37
CA LEU A 116 -1.43 -9.48 -3.25
C LEU A 116 -1.07 -10.92 -3.59
N VAL A 117 0.18 -11.17 -3.98
CA VAL A 117 0.67 -12.52 -4.26
C VAL A 117 0.57 -13.37 -3.01
N GLY A 118 1.01 -12.84 -1.85
CA GLY A 118 0.91 -13.55 -0.57
C GLY A 118 -0.52 -13.88 -0.13
N ALA A 119 -1.52 -13.09 -0.53
CA ALA A 119 -2.92 -13.40 -0.27
C ALA A 119 -3.50 -14.46 -1.23
N ALA A 120 -2.88 -14.67 -2.39
CA ALA A 120 -3.35 -15.57 -3.44
C ALA A 120 -2.64 -16.95 -3.47
N THR A 121 -1.44 -17.04 -2.87
CA THR A 121 -0.63 -18.26 -2.73
C THR A 121 -0.88 -18.97 -1.43
#